data_AF-A0A7K0DR66-F1
#
_entry.id   AF-A0A7K0DR66-F1
#
_cell.length_a   1.000
_cell.length_b   1.000
_cell.length_c   1.000
_cell.angle_alpha   90.00
_cell.angle_beta   90.00
_cell.angle_gamma   90.00
#
_symmetry.space_group_name_H-M   'P 1'
#
loop_
_entity.id
_entity.type
_entity.pdbx_description
1 polymer ?
#
loop_
_entity_poly.entity_id
_entity_poly.type
_entity_poly.pdbx_seq_one_letter_code
_entity_poly.pdbx_strand_id
1 'polypeptide(L)'
;MALEVIPEDFPALSATLSTIHTDLMGALEGTSIAANPTAAASDLVSQAAAKAFAVYHAHFYAQAAPGFTNILHGSQVLVPIASDYAGSDESGGGYVTGAAAGIVPI
;
A
#
# COMPACT_ATOMS: atom_id res chain seq x y z
N MET A 1 1.63 10.29 25.23
CA MET A 1 0.85 9.39 24.37
C MET A 1 1.32 7.98 24.67
N ALA A 2 0.42 7.10 25.12
CA ALA A 2 0.71 5.66 25.12
C ALA A 2 0.43 5.15 23.71
N LEU A 3 1.34 4.36 23.16
CA LEU A 3 1.16 3.72 21.87
C LEU A 3 0.56 2.34 22.13
N GLU A 4 -0.70 2.15 21.74
CA GLU A 4 -1.35 0.85 21.76
C GLU A 4 -1.12 0.20 20.39
N VAL A 5 -0.48 -0.96 20.39
CA VAL A 5 -0.16 -1.74 19.19
C VAL A 5 -0.62 -3.16 19.41
N ILE A 6 -1.33 -3.70 18.42
CA ILE A 6 -1.77 -5.10 18.35
C ILE A 6 -1.00 -5.71 17.18
N PRO A 7 0.19 -6.30 17.42
CA PRO A 7 1.05 -6.79 16.34
C PRO A 7 0.40 -7.87 15.46
N GLU A 8 -0.57 -8.60 16.02
CA GLU A 8 -1.30 -9.67 15.35
C GLU A 8 -2.18 -9.15 14.19
N ASP A 9 -2.59 -7.88 14.22
CA ASP A 9 -3.39 -7.27 13.16
C ASP A 9 -2.55 -6.91 11.92
N PHE A 10 -1.24 -6.74 12.09
CA PHE A 10 -0.35 -6.24 11.04
C PHE A 10 -0.20 -7.21 9.85
N PRO A 11 -0.09 -8.54 10.03
CA PRO A 11 -0.14 -9.49 8.91
C PRO A 11 -1.46 -9.44 8.13
N ALA A 12 -2.59 -9.29 8.80
CA ALA A 12 -3.90 -9.19 8.14
C ALA A 12 -4.03 -7.89 7.34
N LEU A 13 -3.55 -6.77 7.89
CA LEU A 13 -3.47 -5.49 7.19
C LEU A 13 -2.51 -5.54 5.99
N SER A 14 -1.36 -6.20 6.14
CA SER A 14 -0.41 -6.44 5.04
C SER A 14 -1.09 -7.17 3.87
N ALA A 15 -1.76 -8.30 4.15
CA ALA A 15 -2.49 -9.07 3.13
C ALA A 15 -3.61 -8.25 2.46
N THR A 16 -4.32 -7.43 3.25
CA THR A 16 -5.35 -6.52 2.74
C THR A 16 -4.76 -5.49 1.77
N LEU A 17 -3.65 -4.84 2.15
CA LEU A 17 -2.96 -3.87 1.29
C LEU A 17 -2.39 -4.53 0.02
N SER A 18 -1.84 -5.74 0.11
CA SER A 18 -1.39 -6.48 -1.08
C SER A 18 -2.52 -6.83 -2.04
N THR A 19 -3.71 -7.17 -1.52
CA THR A 19 -4.91 -7.43 -2.33
C THR A 19 -5.37 -6.15 -3.02
N ILE A 20 -5.50 -5.04 -2.27
CA ILE A 20 -5.87 -3.73 -2.82
C ILE A 20 -4.86 -3.29 -3.90
N HIS A 21 -3.56 -3.50 -3.67
CA HIS A 21 -2.54 -3.20 -4.66
C HIS A 21 -2.77 -3.99 -5.96
N THR A 22 -2.99 -5.30 -5.85
CA THR A 22 -3.23 -6.19 -7.00
C THR A 22 -4.46 -5.74 -7.80
N ASP A 23 -5.57 -5.48 -7.11
CA ASP A 23 -6.82 -5.05 -7.74
C ASP A 23 -6.67 -3.69 -8.43
N LEU A 24 -6.00 -2.73 -7.77
CA LEU A 24 -5.75 -1.40 -8.32
C LEU A 24 -4.83 -1.47 -9.54
N MET A 25 -3.76 -2.28 -9.47
CA MET A 25 -2.85 -2.49 -10.60
C MET A 25 -3.59 -3.11 -11.78
N GLY A 26 -4.41 -4.15 -11.55
CA GLY A 26 -5.21 -4.78 -12.60
C GLY A 26 -6.22 -3.82 -13.24
N ALA A 27 -6.90 -2.99 -12.44
CA ALA A 27 -7.80 -1.96 -12.95
C ALA A 27 -7.06 -0.93 -13.81
N LEU A 28 -5.88 -0.48 -13.36
CA LEU A 28 -5.03 0.47 -14.09
C LEU A 28 -4.45 -0.14 -15.37
N GLU A 29 -4.03 -1.40 -15.39
CA GLU A 29 -3.59 -2.03 -16.65
C GLU A 29 -4.75 -2.12 -17.66
N GLY A 30 -5.96 -2.46 -17.18
CA GLY A 30 -7.16 -2.52 -18.00
C GLY A 30 -7.55 -1.16 -18.59
N THR A 31 -7.53 -0.10 -17.80
CA THR A 31 -7.89 1.25 -18.28
C THR A 31 -6.84 1.86 -19.20
N SER A 32 -5.57 1.46 -19.08
CA SER A 32 -4.47 1.96 -19.92
C SER A 32 -4.69 1.67 -21.40
N ILE A 33 -5.19 0.47 -21.70
CA ILE A 33 -5.50 0.01 -23.05
C ILE A 33 -6.67 0.82 -23.65
N ALA A 34 -7.66 1.18 -22.84
CA ALA A 34 -8.85 1.91 -23.28
C ALA A 34 -8.63 3.41 -23.50
N ALA A 35 -7.54 3.96 -22.96
CA ALA A 35 -7.39 5.40 -22.78
C ALA A 35 -6.59 6.14 -23.87
N ASN A 36 -6.21 5.44 -24.95
CA ASN A 36 -5.78 6.06 -26.20
C ASN A 36 -6.83 5.85 -27.30
N PRO A 37 -8.03 6.46 -27.17
CA PRO A 37 -9.05 6.34 -28.20
C PRO A 37 -8.58 6.99 -29.49
N THR A 38 -8.83 6.33 -30.61
CA THR A 38 -8.77 6.97 -31.93
C THR A 38 -9.98 7.87 -32.12
N ALA A 39 -9.83 8.92 -32.93
CA ALA A 39 -10.94 9.82 -33.23
C ALA A 39 -12.07 9.05 -33.92
N ALA A 40 -13.31 9.22 -33.44
CA ALA A 40 -14.48 8.52 -33.98
C ALA A 40 -14.81 8.96 -35.43
N ALA A 41 -14.42 10.17 -35.81
CA ALA A 41 -14.52 10.71 -37.15
C ALA A 41 -13.36 11.68 -37.42
N SER A 42 -13.22 12.09 -38.69
CA SER A 42 -12.16 12.99 -39.16
C SER A 42 -12.45 14.47 -38.88
N ASP A 43 -13.59 14.82 -38.31
CA ASP A 43 -13.92 16.20 -37.96
C ASP A 43 -13.04 16.71 -36.81
N LEU A 44 -12.93 18.04 -36.70
CA LEU A 44 -12.07 18.69 -35.72
C LEU A 44 -12.48 18.40 -34.26
N VAL A 45 -13.77 18.20 -33.98
CA VAL A 45 -14.27 17.94 -32.62
C VAL A 45 -13.89 16.53 -32.19
N SER A 46 -14.08 15.53 -33.07
CA SER A 46 -13.68 14.14 -32.81
C SER A 46 -12.17 14.00 -32.59
N GLN A 47 -11.35 14.69 -33.39
CA GLN A 47 -9.90 14.70 -33.21
C GLN A 47 -9.48 15.39 -31.90
N ALA A 48 -10.11 16.52 -31.57
CA ALA A 48 -9.84 17.24 -30.32
C ALA A 48 -10.23 16.41 -29.09
N ALA A 49 -11.36 15.71 -29.14
CA ALA A 49 -11.81 14.83 -28.07
C ALA A 49 -10.83 13.67 -27.83
N ALA A 50 -10.40 12.98 -28.88
CA ALA A 50 -9.40 11.91 -28.77
C ALA A 50 -8.09 12.41 -28.15
N LYS A 51 -7.62 13.59 -28.56
CA LYS A 51 -6.43 14.22 -27.97
C LYS A 51 -6.64 14.59 -26.49
N ALA A 52 -7.81 15.13 -26.13
CA ALA A 52 -8.12 15.48 -24.76
C ALA A 52 -8.13 14.25 -23.83
N PHE A 53 -8.70 13.13 -24.29
CA PHE A 53 -8.67 11.86 -23.55
C PHE A 53 -7.24 11.34 -23.36
N ALA A 54 -6.40 11.38 -24.41
CA ALA A 54 -5.00 10.97 -24.30
C ALA A 54 -4.19 11.81 -23.30
N VAL A 55 -4.41 13.13 -23.27
CA VAL A 55 -3.76 14.03 -22.29
C VAL A 55 -4.27 13.76 -20.86
N TYR A 56 -5.58 13.63 -20.69
CA TYR A 56 -6.17 13.30 -19.39
C TYR A 56 -5.61 11.99 -18.84
N HIS A 57 -5.52 10.97 -19.70
CA HIS A 57 -4.95 9.68 -19.37
C HIS A 57 -3.51 9.80 -18.83
N ALA A 58 -2.64 10.50 -19.54
CA ALA A 58 -1.25 10.71 -19.10
C ALA A 58 -1.18 11.38 -17.71
N HIS A 59 -2.02 12.38 -17.47
CA HIS A 59 -2.07 13.06 -16.16
C HIS A 59 -2.62 12.17 -15.05
N PHE A 60 -3.67 11.39 -15.32
CA PHE A 60 -4.24 10.46 -14.35
C PHE A 60 -3.20 9.43 -13.90
N TYR A 61 -2.47 8.79 -14.82
CA TYR A 61 -1.47 7.77 -14.45
C TYR A 61 -0.26 8.35 -13.72
N ALA A 62 0.19 9.55 -14.09
CA ALA A 62 1.26 10.22 -13.37
C ALA A 62 0.91 10.45 -11.88
N GLN A 63 -0.37 10.64 -11.56
CA GLN A 63 -0.84 10.81 -10.18
C GLN A 63 -1.19 9.48 -9.50
N ALA A 64 -1.71 8.50 -10.24
CA ALA A 64 -2.06 7.19 -9.69
C ALA A 64 -0.82 6.35 -9.35
N ALA A 65 0.30 6.54 -10.08
CA ALA A 65 1.47 5.68 -9.95
C ALA A 65 2.15 5.70 -8.56
N PRO A 66 2.35 6.87 -7.93
CA PRO A 66 2.81 6.93 -6.54
C PRO A 66 1.88 6.24 -5.55
N GLY A 67 0.56 6.31 -5.80
CA GLY A 67 -0.47 5.74 -4.92
C GLY A 67 -0.35 4.23 -4.78
N PHE A 68 -0.29 3.49 -5.89
CA PHE A 68 -0.13 2.04 -5.82
C PHE A 68 1.23 1.64 -5.23
N THR A 69 2.30 2.37 -5.55
CA THR A 69 3.64 2.12 -5.01
C THR A 69 3.67 2.23 -3.49
N ASN A 70 2.99 3.23 -2.93
CA ASN A 70 2.88 3.42 -1.49
C ASN A 70 2.07 2.31 -0.81
N ILE A 71 1.00 1.82 -1.44
CA ILE A 71 0.20 0.70 -0.92
C ILE A 71 1.04 -0.58 -0.89
N LEU A 72 1.80 -0.86 -1.95
CA LEU A 72 2.72 -2.00 -1.99
C LEU A 72 3.77 -1.89 -0.88
N HIS A 73 4.42 -0.74 -0.76
CA HIS A 73 5.42 -0.52 0.27
C HIS A 73 4.82 -0.70 1.68
N GLY A 74 3.63 -0.14 1.92
CA GLY A 74 2.87 -0.35 3.15
C GLY A 74 2.64 -1.83 3.45
N SER A 75 2.25 -2.63 2.45
CA SER A 75 2.06 -4.07 2.63
C SER A 75 3.35 -4.80 3.02
N GLN A 76 4.50 -4.37 2.51
CA GLN A 76 5.80 -5.01 2.75
C GLN A 76 6.39 -4.69 4.13
N VAL A 77 6.13 -3.50 4.67
CA VAL A 77 6.75 -3.05 5.93
C VAL A 77 6.00 -3.50 7.18
N LEU A 78 4.70 -3.79 7.09
CA LEU A 78 3.88 -4.13 8.26
C LEU A 78 4.28 -5.47 8.92
N VAL A 79 4.68 -6.48 8.15
CA VAL A 79 5.09 -7.79 8.69
C VAL A 79 6.41 -7.69 9.47
N PRO A 80 7.48 -7.06 8.95
CA PRO A 80 8.68 -6.79 9.73
C PRO A 80 8.40 -6.02 11.04
N ILE A 81 7.57 -4.98 10.99
CA ILE A 81 7.21 -4.20 12.18
C ILE A 81 6.48 -5.08 13.21
N ALA A 82 5.59 -5.97 12.78
CA ALA A 82 4.92 -6.91 13.68
C ALA A 82 5.93 -7.81 14.42
N SER A 83 6.95 -8.29 13.70
CA SER A 83 8.03 -9.09 14.27
C SER A 83 8.86 -8.31 15.29
N ASP A 84 9.15 -7.03 15.02
CA ASP A 84 9.91 -6.18 15.93
C ASP A 84 9.14 -5.92 17.24
N TYR A 85 7.81 -5.72 17.14
CA TYR A 85 6.95 -5.60 18.33
C TYR A 85 6.90 -6.91 19.12
N ALA A 86 6.73 -8.06 18.46
CA ALA A 86 6.70 -9.35 19.14
C ALA A 86 8.02 -9.63 19.88
N GLY A 87 9.17 -9.35 19.28
CA GLY A 87 10.48 -9.50 19.95
C GLY A 87 10.68 -8.51 21.11
N SER A 88 10.15 -7.30 20.98
CA SER A 88 10.17 -6.31 22.08
C SER A 88 9.30 -6.76 23.25
N ASP A 89 8.13 -7.33 22.98
CA ASP A 89 7.24 -7.87 24.02
C ASP A 89 7.86 -9.10 24.72
N GLU A 90 8.49 -10.01 23.97
CA GLU A 90 9.21 -11.15 24.53
C GLU A 90 10.35 -10.70 25.47
N SER A 91 11.19 -9.76 25.01
CA SER A 91 12.28 -9.23 25.83
C SER A 91 11.77 -8.49 27.07
N GLY A 92 10.74 -7.64 26.92
CA GLY A 92 10.10 -6.91 28.02
C GLY A 92 9.44 -7.85 29.04
N GLY A 93 8.73 -8.87 28.57
CA GLY A 93 8.14 -9.92 29.40
C GLY A 93 9.20 -10.72 30.17
N GLY A 94 10.35 -10.97 29.55
CA GLY A 94 11.52 -11.55 30.21
C GLY A 94 12.04 -10.69 31.37
N TYR A 95 12.13 -9.37 31.19
CA TYR A 95 12.50 -8.44 32.26
C TYR A 95 11.48 -8.41 33.41
N VAL A 96 10.19 -8.36 33.11
CA VAL A 96 9.13 -8.35 34.14
C VAL A 96 9.12 -9.67 34.92
N THR A 97 9.26 -10.79 34.22
CA THR A 97 9.30 -12.12 34.85
C THR A 97 10.54 -12.31 35.71
N GLY A 98 11.71 -11.85 35.23
CA GLY A 98 12.95 -11.85 36.01
C GLY A 98 12.86 -11.00 37.28
N ALA A 99 12.32 -9.77 37.15
CA ALA A 99 12.08 -8.88 38.28
C ALA A 99 11.09 -9.48 39.29
N ALA A 100 10.01 -10.10 38.83
CA ALA A 100 9.03 -10.78 39.68
C ALA A 100 9.60 -12.02 40.39
N ALA A 101 10.56 -12.71 39.77
CA ALA A 101 11.27 -13.85 40.36
C ALA A 101 12.42 -13.45 41.31
N GLY A 102 12.67 -12.14 41.52
CA GLY A 102 13.78 -11.64 42.33
C GLY A 102 15.15 -11.80 41.68
N ILE A 103 15.19 -12.16 40.39
CA ILE A 103 16.41 -12.26 39.59
C ILE A 103 16.55 -10.92 38.87
N VAL A 104 17.26 -9.97 39.50
CA VAL A 104 17.63 -8.72 38.83
C VAL A 104 18.93 -8.98 38.06
N PRO A 105 18.93 -8.98 36.72
CA PRO A 105 20.18 -8.99 35.97
C PRO A 105 20.89 -7.64 36.22
N ILE A 106 22.14 -7.71 36.69
CA ILE A 106 23.08 -6.58 36.79
C ILE A 106 23.59 -6.26 35.38
#